data_AF-A0A2D6LUQ9-F1
#
_entry.id   AF-A0A2D6LUQ9-F1
#
_cell.length_a   1.000
_cell.length_b   1.000
_cell.length_c   1.000
_cell.angle_alpha   90.00
_cell.angle_beta   90.00
_cell.angle_gamma   90.00
#
_symmetry.space_group_name_H-M   'P 1'
#
loop_
_entity.id
_entity.type
_entity.pdbx_description
1 polymer ?
#
loop_
_entity_poly.entity_id
_entity_poly.type
_entity_poly.pdbx_seq_one_letter_code
_entity_poly.pdbx_strand_id
1 'polypeptide(L)'
;MILEAAKISFNEERYDEAEAFLKEADLKLDEASSEAKRLKGLINLSKGFFVKYWWAILLFIILVIVFGPKVAKKVRVKLAKNKLLNLRLELQTLERLIKKAQEDRFKFKKLTKVTYDIRINRYKDRMTEIKHTIPVLESIIGKKVKKKVKKRGVLEIK
;
A
#
# COMPACT_ATOMS: atom_id res chain seq x y z
N MET A 1 -23.31 -35.88 13.98
CA MET A 1 -24.55 -35.18 13.61
C MET A 1 -25.36 -35.93 12.54
N ILE A 2 -24.99 -35.99 11.25
CA ILE A 2 -25.85 -36.64 10.23
C ILE A 2 -25.94 -38.17 10.40
N LEU A 3 -24.81 -38.82 10.70
CA LEU A 3 -24.76 -40.25 11.02
C LEU A 3 -25.53 -40.62 12.31
N GLU A 4 -25.72 -39.64 13.19
CA GLU A 4 -26.44 -39.81 14.44
C GLU A 4 -27.95 -39.65 14.20
N ALA A 5 -28.34 -38.69 13.36
CA ALA A 5 -29.71 -38.55 12.86
C ALA A 5 -30.17 -39.78 12.06
N ALA A 6 -29.30 -40.34 11.21
CA ALA A 6 -29.57 -41.61 10.51
C ALA A 6 -29.87 -42.77 11.47
N LYS A 7 -29.09 -42.88 12.56
CA LYS A 7 -29.31 -43.92 13.60
C LYS A 7 -30.62 -43.71 14.37
N ILE A 8 -30.97 -42.47 14.68
CA ILE A 8 -32.22 -42.14 15.38
C ILE A 8 -33.42 -42.44 14.50
N SER A 9 -33.45 -41.96 13.25
CA SER A 9 -34.57 -42.24 12.33
C SER A 9 -34.71 -43.73 12.00
N PHE A 10 -33.61 -44.48 11.96
CA PHE A 10 -33.64 -45.94 11.81
C PHE A 10 -34.29 -46.64 13.00
N ASN A 11 -33.93 -46.23 14.22
CA ASN A 11 -34.52 -46.78 15.47
C ASN A 11 -35.99 -46.39 15.64
N GLU A 12 -36.44 -45.28 15.05
CA GLU A 12 -37.83 -44.82 15.04
C GLU A 12 -38.64 -45.37 13.85
N GLU A 13 -38.12 -46.41 13.16
CA GLU A 13 -38.74 -47.09 12.01
C GLU A 13 -39.05 -46.17 10.81
N ARG A 14 -38.49 -44.95 10.78
CA ARG A 14 -38.56 -44.01 9.64
C ARG A 14 -37.45 -44.30 8.64
N TYR A 15 -37.57 -45.42 7.94
CA TYR A 15 -36.51 -45.94 7.07
C TYR A 15 -36.17 -45.03 5.89
N ASP A 16 -37.17 -44.35 5.29
CA ASP A 16 -36.94 -43.45 4.16
C ASP A 16 -36.05 -42.25 4.55
N GLU A 17 -36.25 -41.71 5.75
CA GLU A 17 -35.43 -40.61 6.29
C GLU A 17 -34.03 -41.09 6.68
N ALA A 18 -33.93 -42.28 7.27
CA ALA A 18 -32.64 -42.88 7.60
C ALA A 18 -31.79 -43.12 6.34
N GLU A 19 -32.40 -43.59 5.24
CA GLU A 19 -31.74 -43.76 3.95
C GLU A 19 -31.29 -42.42 3.37
N ALA A 20 -32.12 -41.37 3.45
CA ALA A 20 -31.76 -40.04 3.00
C ALA A 20 -30.55 -39.47 3.77
N PHE A 21 -30.54 -39.62 5.10
CA PHE A 21 -29.41 -39.17 5.93
C PHE A 21 -28.13 -39.96 5.67
N LEU A 22 -28.22 -41.27 5.40
CA LEU A 22 -27.05 -42.07 5.02
C LEU A 22 -26.47 -41.63 3.68
N LYS A 23 -27.31 -41.40 2.67
CA LYS A 23 -26.88 -40.85 1.37
C LYS A 23 -26.20 -39.49 1.51
N GLU A 24 -26.73 -38.61 2.36
CA GLU A 24 -26.10 -37.32 2.62
C GLU A 24 -24.75 -37.45 3.34
N ALA A 25 -24.64 -38.39 4.29
CA ALA A 25 -23.38 -38.67 4.97
C ALA A 25 -22.31 -39.20 4.01
N ASP A 26 -22.69 -40.13 3.11
CA ASP A 26 -21.80 -40.69 2.09
C ASP A 26 -21.34 -39.60 1.11
N LEU A 27 -22.24 -38.74 0.64
CA LEU A 27 -21.88 -37.62 -0.23
C LEU A 27 -20.87 -36.66 0.44
N LYS A 28 -21.07 -36.33 1.72
CA LYS A 28 -20.13 -35.47 2.47
C LYS A 28 -18.79 -36.16 2.72
N LEU A 29 -18.79 -37.48 2.92
CA LEU A 29 -17.57 -38.26 3.08
C LEU A 29 -16.79 -38.31 1.77
N ASP A 30 -17.47 -38.52 0.64
CA ASP A 30 -16.87 -38.50 -0.68
C ASP A 30 -16.30 -37.12 -1.02
N GLU A 31 -17.03 -36.06 -0.72
CA GLU A 31 -16.56 -34.69 -0.89
C GLU A 31 -15.29 -34.43 -0.06
N ALA A 32 -15.32 -34.72 1.24
CA ALA A 32 -14.16 -34.56 2.13
C ALA A 32 -12.96 -35.43 1.70
N SER A 33 -13.22 -36.66 1.23
CA SER A 33 -12.16 -37.55 0.75
C SER A 33 -11.54 -37.03 -0.56
N SER A 34 -12.35 -36.43 -1.44
CA SER A 34 -11.90 -35.85 -2.70
C SER A 34 -11.05 -34.60 -2.45
N GLU A 35 -11.43 -33.76 -1.49
CA GLU A 35 -10.66 -32.60 -1.07
C GLU A 35 -9.33 -33.02 -0.44
N ALA A 36 -9.34 -34.02 0.44
CA ALA A 36 -8.12 -34.55 1.05
C ALA A 36 -7.17 -35.13 -0.01
N LYS A 37 -7.70 -35.83 -1.03
CA LYS A 37 -6.90 -36.33 -2.17
C LYS A 37 -6.33 -35.19 -3.02
N ARG A 38 -7.11 -34.14 -3.30
CA ARG A 38 -6.64 -32.93 -4.01
C ARG A 38 -5.50 -32.25 -3.25
N LEU A 39 -5.68 -32.03 -1.95
CA LEU A 39 -4.65 -31.42 -1.09
C LEU A 39 -3.38 -32.27 -1.05
N LYS A 40 -3.50 -33.60 -0.87
CA LYS A 40 -2.37 -34.52 -0.92
C LYS A 40 -1.67 -34.48 -2.29
N GLY A 41 -2.42 -34.42 -3.39
CA GLY A 41 -1.88 -34.26 -4.74
C GLY A 41 -1.07 -32.98 -4.91
N LEU A 42 -1.61 -31.84 -4.46
CA LEU A 42 -0.92 -30.55 -4.49
C LEU A 42 0.36 -30.54 -3.64
N ILE A 43 0.31 -31.14 -2.44
CA ILE A 43 1.49 -31.29 -1.57
C ILE A 43 2.54 -32.19 -2.24
N ASN A 44 2.13 -33.25 -2.91
CA ASN A 44 3.08 -34.16 -3.55
C ASN A 44 3.72 -33.53 -4.79
N LEU A 45 2.96 -32.76 -5.58
CA LEU A 45 3.47 -31.98 -6.71
C LEU A 45 4.47 -30.92 -6.27
N SER A 46 4.15 -30.17 -5.21
CA SER A 46 5.07 -29.17 -4.65
C SER A 46 6.34 -29.82 -4.10
N LYS A 47 6.24 -30.92 -3.34
CA LYS A 47 7.41 -31.68 -2.86
C LYS A 47 8.33 -32.13 -4.00
N GLY A 48 7.77 -32.68 -5.07
CA GLY A 48 8.54 -33.09 -6.25
C GLY A 48 9.27 -31.93 -6.93
N PHE A 49 8.63 -30.76 -6.98
CA PHE A 49 9.24 -29.54 -7.52
C PHE A 49 10.42 -29.06 -6.67
N PHE A 50 10.27 -29.01 -5.34
CA PHE A 50 11.34 -28.57 -4.45
C PHE A 50 12.55 -29.51 -4.49
N VAL A 51 12.35 -30.83 -4.50
CA VAL A 51 13.45 -31.80 -4.58
C VAL A 51 14.15 -31.72 -5.95
N LYS A 52 13.42 -31.50 -7.04
CA LYS A 52 14.03 -31.40 -8.37
C LYS A 52 14.80 -30.09 -8.58
N TYR A 53 14.32 -28.97 -8.02
CA TYR A 53 14.84 -27.63 -8.29
C TYR A 53 15.53 -26.96 -7.09
N TRP A 54 15.87 -27.69 -6.03
CA TRP A 54 16.46 -27.12 -4.81
C TRP A 54 17.72 -26.28 -5.09
N TRP A 55 18.60 -26.74 -5.99
CA TRP A 55 19.78 -25.99 -6.42
C TRP A 55 19.43 -24.67 -7.09
N ALA A 56 18.43 -24.66 -7.98
CA ALA A 56 17.98 -23.46 -8.67
C ALA A 56 17.34 -22.45 -7.70
N ILE A 57 16.57 -22.95 -6.72
CA ILE A 57 15.98 -22.14 -5.65
C ILE A 57 17.07 -21.51 -4.78
N LEU A 58 18.10 -22.28 -4.41
CA LEU A 58 19.22 -21.78 -3.62
C LEU A 58 20.00 -20.70 -4.36
N LEU A 59 20.27 -20.90 -5.66
CA LEU A 59 20.91 -19.91 -6.52
C LEU A 59 20.05 -18.63 -6.62
N PHE A 60 18.74 -18.78 -6.79
CA PHE A 60 17.80 -17.66 -6.83
C PHE A 60 17.80 -16.86 -5.51
N ILE A 61 17.81 -17.53 -4.37
CA ILE A 61 17.87 -16.87 -3.05
C ILE A 61 19.16 -16.06 -2.91
N ILE A 62 20.31 -16.65 -3.28
CA ILE A 62 21.60 -15.94 -3.27
C ILE A 62 21.53 -14.69 -4.17
N LEU A 63 20.96 -14.84 -5.37
CA LEU A 63 20.78 -13.74 -6.30
C LEU A 63 19.91 -12.63 -5.70
N VAL A 64 18.79 -12.97 -5.07
CA VAL A 64 17.91 -12.00 -4.40
C VAL A 64 18.64 -11.29 -3.25
N ILE A 65 19.46 -11.99 -2.46
CA ILE A 65 20.23 -11.38 -1.37
C ILE A 65 21.26 -10.37 -1.92
N VAL A 66 21.95 -10.71 -3.02
CA VAL A 66 22.98 -9.84 -3.61
C VAL A 66 22.39 -8.65 -4.36
N PHE A 67 21.32 -8.87 -5.13
CA PHE A 67 20.71 -7.83 -5.98
C PHE A 67 19.59 -7.04 -5.29
N GLY A 68 18.90 -7.65 -4.33
CA GLY A 68 17.77 -7.06 -3.62
C GLY A 68 18.06 -5.68 -3.00
N PRO A 69 19.14 -5.51 -2.22
CA PRO A 69 19.48 -4.22 -1.63
C PRO A 69 19.74 -3.12 -2.68
N LYS A 70 20.39 -3.48 -3.79
CA LYS A 70 20.68 -2.54 -4.89
C LYS A 70 19.39 -2.07 -5.57
N VAL A 71 18.47 -2.98 -5.83
CA VAL A 71 17.16 -2.69 -6.41
C VAL A 71 16.32 -1.84 -5.45
N ALA A 72 16.23 -2.24 -4.18
CA ALA A 72 15.48 -1.52 -3.16
C ALA A 72 15.98 -0.06 -3.01
N LYS A 73 17.29 0.16 -3.01
CA LYS A 73 17.87 1.52 -2.98
C LYS A 73 17.47 2.34 -4.20
N LYS A 74 17.55 1.78 -5.41
CA LYS A 74 17.14 2.46 -6.65
C LYS A 74 15.66 2.84 -6.61
N VAL A 75 14.79 1.91 -6.19
CA VAL A 75 13.35 2.15 -6.07
C VAL A 75 13.06 3.26 -5.06
N ARG A 76 13.67 3.21 -3.87
CA ARG A 76 13.50 4.24 -2.84
C ARG A 76 13.89 5.63 -3.33
N VAL A 77 15.02 5.75 -4.03
CA VAL A 77 15.47 7.03 -4.62
C VAL A 77 14.52 7.49 -5.73
N LYS A 78 14.04 6.59 -6.59
CA LYS A 78 13.08 6.93 -7.66
C LYS A 78 11.76 7.44 -7.08
N LEU A 79 11.21 6.77 -6.07
CA LEU A 79 10.00 7.20 -5.38
C LEU A 79 10.18 8.57 -4.71
N ALA A 80 11.31 8.79 -4.03
CA ALA A 80 11.62 10.09 -3.43
C ALA A 80 11.73 11.21 -4.49
N LYS A 81 12.36 10.94 -5.64
CA LYS A 81 12.45 11.88 -6.77
C LYS A 81 11.08 12.24 -7.33
N ASN A 82 10.22 11.23 -7.57
CA ASN A 82 8.87 11.45 -8.09
C ASN A 82 8.03 12.26 -7.10
N LYS A 83 8.10 11.93 -5.80
CA LYS A 83 7.41 12.70 -4.76
C LYS A 83 7.90 14.15 -4.70
N LEU A 84 9.21 14.37 -4.82
CA LEU A 84 9.79 15.71 -4.85
C LEU A 84 9.37 16.51 -6.09
N LEU A 85 9.27 15.87 -7.25
CA LEU A 85 8.74 16.50 -8.47
C LEU A 85 7.28 16.91 -8.27
N ASN A 86 6.45 16.02 -7.74
CA ASN A 86 5.03 16.31 -7.47
C ASN A 86 4.86 17.47 -6.49
N LEU A 87 5.64 17.50 -5.40
CA LEU A 87 5.63 18.60 -4.43
C LEU A 87 6.04 19.95 -5.06
N ARG A 88 6.98 19.95 -6.01
CA ARG A 88 7.37 21.18 -6.73
C ARG A 88 6.27 21.66 -7.68
N LEU A 89 5.59 20.74 -8.37
CA LEU A 89 4.42 21.09 -9.19
C LEU A 89 3.25 21.59 -8.34
N GLU A 90 3.06 21.01 -7.16
CA GLU A 90 2.06 21.46 -6.19
C GLU A 90 2.36 22.89 -5.72
N LEU A 91 3.62 23.22 -5.41
CA LEU A 91 4.03 24.60 -5.09
C LEU A 91 3.67 25.60 -6.20
N GLN A 92 4.01 25.27 -7.45
CA GLN A 92 3.69 26.14 -8.59
C GLN A 92 2.18 26.31 -8.76
N THR A 93 1.42 25.24 -8.53
CA THR A 93 -0.06 25.28 -8.57
C THR A 93 -0.61 26.17 -7.46
N LEU A 94 -0.10 26.05 -6.23
CA LEU A 94 -0.51 26.91 -5.10
C LEU A 94 -0.20 28.38 -5.36
N GLU A 95 0.95 28.70 -5.93
CA GLU A 95 1.29 30.08 -6.32
C GLU A 95 0.31 30.64 -7.36
N ARG A 96 -0.10 29.83 -8.34
CA ARG A 96 -1.12 30.22 -9.32
C ARG A 96 -2.49 30.40 -8.67
N LEU A 97 -2.88 29.53 -7.74
CA LEU A 97 -4.14 29.63 -7.01
C LEU A 97 -4.19 30.88 -6.11
N ILE A 98 -3.07 31.25 -5.49
CA ILE A 98 -2.94 32.50 -4.73
C ILE A 98 -3.16 33.70 -5.65
N LYS A 99 -2.49 33.75 -6.80
CA LYS A 99 -2.66 34.84 -7.78
C LYS A 99 -4.11 34.93 -8.27
N LYS A 100 -4.72 33.79 -8.61
CA LYS A 100 -6.13 33.74 -9.03
C LYS A 100 -7.07 34.24 -7.93
N ALA A 101 -6.85 33.84 -6.67
CA ALA A 101 -7.65 34.32 -5.55
C ALA A 101 -7.49 35.84 -5.33
N GLN A 102 -6.29 36.38 -5.56
CA GLN A 102 -6.04 37.82 -5.53
C GLN A 102 -6.80 38.55 -6.64
N GLU A 103 -6.75 38.06 -7.88
CA GLU A 103 -7.52 38.62 -9.00
C GLU A 103 -9.03 38.57 -8.72
N ASP A 104 -9.55 37.43 -8.26
CA ASP A 104 -10.97 37.26 -7.92
C ASP A 104 -11.43 38.24 -6.83
N ARG A 105 -10.57 38.55 -5.84
CA ARG A 105 -10.90 39.49 -4.76
C ARG A 105 -10.77 40.94 -5.20
N PHE A 106 -9.64 41.34 -5.79
CA PHE A 106 -9.30 42.74 -6.01
C PHE A 106 -9.75 43.26 -7.38
N LYS A 107 -9.70 42.43 -8.42
CA LYS A 107 -10.09 42.83 -9.78
C LYS A 107 -11.56 42.55 -10.04
N PHE A 108 -12.01 41.33 -9.77
CA PHE A 108 -13.37 40.90 -10.12
C PHE A 108 -14.39 41.04 -8.98
N LYS A 109 -13.94 41.34 -7.75
CA LYS A 109 -14.78 41.45 -6.53
C LYS A 109 -15.72 40.25 -6.29
N LYS A 110 -15.35 39.06 -6.78
CA LYS A 110 -16.12 37.80 -6.68
C LYS A 110 -16.03 37.13 -5.30
N LEU A 111 -15.08 37.54 -4.47
CA LEU A 111 -14.82 36.95 -3.16
C LEU A 111 -14.98 37.97 -2.05
N THR A 112 -15.60 37.56 -0.94
CA THR A 112 -15.59 38.32 0.32
C THR A 112 -14.20 38.27 0.97
N LYS A 113 -13.90 39.23 1.86
CA LYS A 113 -12.60 39.30 2.56
C LYS A 113 -12.33 38.03 3.35
N VAL A 114 -13.33 37.60 4.12
CA VAL A 114 -13.27 36.40 4.96
C VAL A 114 -12.94 35.17 4.13
N THR A 115 -13.64 34.95 3.01
CA THR A 115 -13.39 33.80 2.14
C THR A 115 -12.01 33.85 1.48
N TYR A 116 -11.55 35.04 1.09
CA TYR A 116 -10.20 35.23 0.56
C TYR A 116 -9.13 34.88 1.61
N ASP A 117 -9.25 35.41 2.83
CA ASP A 117 -8.28 35.17 3.91
C ASP A 117 -8.20 33.69 4.28
N ILE A 118 -9.36 33.00 4.38
CA ILE A 118 -9.41 31.55 4.62
C ILE A 118 -8.66 30.76 3.53
N ARG A 119 -8.90 31.10 2.24
CA ARG A 119 -8.24 30.42 1.12
C ARG A 119 -6.73 30.66 1.12
N ILE A 120 -6.30 31.91 1.33
CA ILE A 120 -4.88 32.26 1.34
C ILE A 120 -4.15 31.59 2.50
N ASN A 121 -4.73 31.57 3.70
CA ASN A 121 -4.13 30.91 4.85
C ASN A 121 -3.94 29.42 4.57
N ARG A 122 -4.97 28.73 4.08
CA ARG A 122 -4.88 27.32 3.69
C ARG A 122 -3.76 27.05 2.67
N TYR A 123 -3.63 27.90 1.65
CA TYR A 123 -2.57 27.75 0.64
C TYR A 123 -1.17 28.00 1.22
N LYS A 124 -1.02 28.98 2.12
CA LYS A 124 0.24 29.29 2.79
C LYS A 124 0.67 28.19 3.75
N ASP A 125 -0.26 27.63 4.50
CA ASP A 125 -0.02 26.52 5.43
C ASP A 125 0.50 25.31 4.64
N ARG A 126 -0.22 24.95 3.57
CA ARG A 126 0.21 23.87 2.68
C ARG A 126 1.58 24.14 2.04
N MET A 127 1.82 25.35 1.58
CA MET A 127 3.11 25.75 1.02
C MET A 127 4.26 25.58 2.05
N THR A 128 3.98 25.84 3.32
CA THR A 128 4.94 25.72 4.42
C THR A 128 5.25 24.27 4.71
N GLU A 129 4.24 23.40 4.80
CA GLU A 129 4.41 21.95 4.93
C GLU A 129 5.30 21.38 3.81
N ILE A 130 5.02 21.77 2.56
CA ILE A 130 5.78 21.31 1.40
C ILE A 130 7.25 21.77 1.50
N LYS A 131 7.49 23.03 1.88
CA LYS A 131 8.85 23.58 2.06
C LYS A 131 9.62 22.86 3.16
N HIS A 132 8.96 22.38 4.22
CA HIS A 132 9.60 21.54 5.25
C HIS A 132 9.87 20.11 4.77
N THR A 133 9.01 19.56 3.91
CA THR A 133 9.13 18.18 3.43
C THR A 133 10.21 18.00 2.35
N ILE A 134 10.38 19.00 1.47
CA ILE A 134 11.38 18.97 0.39
C ILE A 134 12.81 18.63 0.88
N PRO A 135 13.39 19.30 1.89
CA PRO A 135 14.76 19.01 2.32
C PRO A 135 14.94 17.58 2.84
N VAL A 136 13.91 16.99 3.46
CA VAL A 136 13.91 15.59 3.92
C VAL A 136 13.95 14.61 2.73
N LEU A 137 13.22 14.92 1.66
CA LEU A 137 13.28 14.10 0.44
C LEU A 137 14.61 14.30 -0.31
N GLU A 138 15.17 15.51 -0.31
CA GLU A 138 16.48 15.78 -0.90
C GLU A 138 17.61 15.02 -0.19
N SER A 139 17.56 14.91 1.14
CA SER A 139 18.53 14.10 1.89
C SER A 139 18.41 12.60 1.57
N ILE A 140 17.21 12.07 1.36
CA ILE A 140 17.00 10.66 0.96
C ILE A 140 17.59 10.38 -0.44
N ILE A 141 17.54 11.36 -1.34
CA ILE A 141 18.08 11.23 -2.70
C ILE A 141 19.61 11.36 -2.72
N GLY A 142 20.23 11.80 -1.62
CA GLY A 142 21.67 12.06 -1.54
C GLY A 142 22.09 13.39 -2.18
N LYS A 143 21.14 14.29 -2.46
CA LYS A 143 21.48 15.67 -2.83
C LYS A 143 21.87 16.39 -1.54
N LYS A 144 23.11 16.91 -1.48
CA LYS A 144 23.56 17.78 -0.37
C LYS A 144 22.54 18.92 -0.23
N VAL A 145 21.82 18.94 0.90
CA VAL A 145 20.90 20.03 1.24
C VAL A 145 21.73 21.31 1.26
N LYS A 146 21.52 22.20 0.28
CA LYS A 146 22.14 23.53 0.29
C LYS A 146 21.51 24.32 1.44
N LYS A 147 22.07 24.21 2.65
CA LYS A 147 21.73 25.08 3.77
C LYS A 147 21.95 26.52 3.29
N LYS A 148 20.86 27.28 3.10
CA LYS A 148 20.95 28.74 2.98
C LYS A 148 21.47 29.26 4.32
N VAL A 149 22.77 29.50 4.41
CA VAL A 149 23.40 30.17 5.55
C VAL A 149 22.77 31.56 5.63
N LYS A 150 21.89 31.77 6.62
CA LYS A 150 21.46 33.12 7.00
C LYS A 150 22.71 33.83 7.54
N LYS A 151 23.32 34.70 6.73
CA LYS A 151 24.28 35.68 7.23
C LYS A 151 23.53 36.52 8.26
N ARG A 152 23.80 36.31 9.56
CA ARG A 152 23.36 37.23 10.61
C ARG A 152 24.07 38.54 10.31
N GLY A 153 23.31 39.58 9.99
CA GLY A 153 23.85 40.93 9.86
C GLY A 153 24.45 41.33 11.20
N VAL A 154 25.77 41.56 11.20
CA VAL A 154 26.42 42.27 12.30
C VAL A 154 25.97 43.72 12.16
N LEU A 155 25.21 44.21 13.13
CA LEU A 155 24.97 45.64 13.30
C LEU A 155 26.31 46.24 13.72
N GLU A 156 26.99 46.92 12.80
CA GLU A 156 28.03 47.88 13.18
C GLU A 156 27.32 49.08 13.81
N ILE A 157 27.47 49.22 15.12
CA ILE A 157 27.18 50.47 15.82
C ILE A 157 28.42 51.34 15.63
N LYS A 158 28.25 52.47 14.97
CA LYS A 158 29.22 53.57 14.89
C LYS A 158 28.59 54.81 15.48
#